data_AF-A0A7X3SEM7-F1
#
_entry.id   AF-A0A7X3SEM7-F1
#
_cell.length_a   1.000
_cell.length_b   1.000
_cell.length_c   1.000
_cell.angle_alpha   90.00
_cell.angle_beta   90.00
_cell.angle_gamma   90.00
#
_symmetry.space_group_name_H-M   'P 1'
#
loop_
_entity.id
_entity.type
_entity.pdbx_description
1 polymer ?
#
loop_
_entity_poly.entity_id
_entity_poly.type
_entity_poly.pdbx_seq_one_letter_code
_entity_poly.pdbx_strand_id
1 'polypeptide(L)' 'MGCAETYISQDFADKIAVFISGESNIETLYDAYFYIDFSIVMSITTAVYLTIAKLIKKTRSK' A
#
# COMPACT_ATOMS: atom_id res chain seq x y z
N MET A 1 5.79 -16.56 -5.88
CA MET A 1 5.15 -15.28 -5.52
C MET A 1 5.84 -14.80 -4.26
N GLY A 2 6.36 -13.57 -4.25
CA GLY A 2 7.06 -13.03 -3.08
C GLY A 2 6.05 -12.67 -2.00
N CYS A 3 6.22 -13.18 -0.79
CA CYS A 3 5.44 -12.75 0.36
C CYS A 3 5.79 -11.29 0.70
N ALA A 4 4.83 -10.54 1.24
CA ALA A 4 4.99 -9.18 1.73
C ALA A 4 6.22 -9.00 2.63
N GLU A 5 6.53 -10.02 3.43
CA GLU A 5 7.71 -10.18 4.29
C GLU A 5 9.06 -9.98 3.58
N THR A 6 9.12 -10.13 2.25
CA THR A 6 10.37 -10.00 1.49
C THR A 6 10.79 -8.55 1.23
N TYR A 7 9.87 -7.59 1.33
CA TYR A 7 10.14 -6.17 1.08
C TYR A 7 9.56 -5.23 2.14
N ILE A 8 8.72 -5.74 3.06
CA ILE A 8 8.25 -5.02 4.23
C ILE A 8 9.02 -5.54 5.44
N SER A 9 9.72 -4.65 6.15
CA SER A 9 10.39 -5.03 7.40
C SER A 9 9.36 -5.42 8.46
N GLN A 10 9.63 -6.51 9.18
CA GLN A 10 8.77 -6.96 10.26
C GLN A 10 8.50 -5.88 11.32
N ASP A 11 9.53 -5.14 11.77
CA ASP A 11 9.37 -4.02 12.72
C ASP A 11 8.36 -2.96 12.27
N PHE A 12 8.27 -2.72 10.96
CA PHE A 12 7.29 -1.79 10.40
C PHE A 12 5.90 -2.42 10.38
N ALA A 13 5.79 -3.67 9.94
CA ALA A 13 4.52 -4.41 9.96
C ALA A 13 3.96 -4.55 11.38
N ASP A 14 4.80 -4.78 12.38
CA ASP A 14 4.41 -4.84 13.80
C ASP A 14 3.84 -3.51 14.30
N LYS A 15 4.47 -2.38 13.93
CA LYS A 15 3.93 -1.04 14.27
C LYS A 15 2.58 -0.80 13.62
N ILE A 16 2.41 -1.26 12.38
CA ILE A 16 1.13 -1.15 11.67
C ILE A 16 0.09 -2.08 12.31
N ALA A 17 0.45 -3.30 12.72
CA ALA A 17 -0.44 -4.23 13.43
C ALA A 17 -0.96 -3.59 14.73
N VAL A 18 -0.07 -3.05 15.56
CA VAL A 18 -0.45 -2.33 16.78
C VAL A 18 -1.28 -1.09 16.46
N PHE A 19 -0.98 -0.36 15.38
CA PHE A 19 -1.73 0.82 14.98
C PHE A 19 -3.16 0.50 14.55
N ILE A 20 -3.37 -0.58 13.80
CA ILE A 20 -4.68 -0.96 13.25
C ILE A 20 -5.51 -1.71 14.30
N SER A 21 -4.90 -2.67 14.99
CA SER A 21 -5.59 -3.67 15.79
C SER A 21 -5.38 -3.51 17.31
N GLY A 22 -4.49 -2.60 17.74
CA GLY A 22 -4.19 -2.35 19.15
C GLY A 22 -3.23 -3.38 19.79
N GLU A 23 -2.89 -4.45 19.08
CA GLU A 23 -1.95 -5.49 19.49
C GLU A 23 -1.13 -5.99 18.30
N SER A 24 -0.02 -6.67 18.59
CA SER A 24 0.69 -7.48 17.59
C SER A 24 0.69 -8.93 18.02
N ASN A 25 0.14 -9.76 17.14
CA ASN A 25 0.18 -11.21 17.14
C ASN A 25 0.27 -11.70 15.69
N ILE A 26 0.34 -13.00 15.47
CA ILE A 26 0.55 -13.55 14.12
C ILE A 26 -0.58 -13.16 13.17
N GLU A 27 -1.84 -13.16 13.62
CA GLU A 27 -2.99 -12.83 12.77
C GLU A 27 -2.97 -11.34 12.35
N THR A 28 -2.84 -10.45 13.34
CA THR A 28 -2.79 -9.00 13.11
C THR A 28 -1.55 -8.56 12.32
N LEU A 29 -0.44 -9.29 12.43
CA LEU A 29 0.76 -9.07 11.64
C LEU A 29 0.53 -9.41 10.15
N TYR A 30 -0.15 -10.51 9.85
CA TYR A 30 -0.53 -10.84 8.47
C TYR A 30 -1.53 -9.84 7.89
N ASP A 31 -2.50 -9.40 8.69
CA ASP A 31 -3.43 -8.34 8.29
C ASP A 31 -2.67 -7.03 7.99
N ALA A 32 -1.69 -6.68 8.83
CA ALA A 32 -0.84 -5.51 8.60
C ALA A 32 -0.07 -5.60 7.27
N TYR A 33 0.54 -6.75 6.97
CA TYR A 33 1.20 -6.98 5.68
C TYR A 33 0.22 -6.79 4.50
N PHE A 34 -0.98 -7.36 4.59
CA PHE A 34 -2.01 -7.20 3.56
C PHE A 34 -2.42 -5.73 3.37
N TYR A 35 -2.68 -5.01 4.45
CA TYR A 35 -3.09 -3.60 4.38
C TYR A 35 -1.97 -2.70 3.84
N ILE A 36 -0.71 -2.98 4.18
CA ILE A 36 0.43 -2.27 3.61
C ILE A 36 0.46 -2.47 2.09
N ASP A 37 0.39 -3.73 1.62
CA ASP A 37 0.36 -4.03 0.18
C ASP A 37 -0.79 -3.35 -0.54
N PHE A 38 -1.99 -3.47 0.02
CA PHE A 38 -3.19 -2.83 -0.51
C PHE A 38 -3.00 -1.31 -0.63
N SER A 39 -2.44 -0.66 0.39
CA SER A 39 -2.18 0.78 0.38
C SER A 39 -1.17 1.20 -0.68
N ILE A 40 -0.12 0.39 -0.92
CA ILE A 40 0.90 0.65 -1.94
C ILE A 40 0.26 0.57 -3.33
N VAL A 41 -0.49 -0.50 -3.61
CA VAL A 41 -1.17 -0.70 -4.90
C VAL A 41 -2.15 0.43 -5.17
N MET A 42 -2.96 0.81 -4.19
CA MET A 42 -3.92 1.93 -4.32
C MET A 42 -3.22 3.27 -4.57
N SER A 43 -2.11 3.51 -3.89
CA SER A 43 -1.32 4.74 -4.06
C SER A 43 -0.70 4.84 -5.45
N ILE A 44 -0.06 3.77 -5.92
CA ILE A 44 0.54 3.70 -7.26
C ILE A 44 -0.55 3.85 -8.33
N THR A 45 -1.64 3.10 -8.22
CA THR A 45 -2.76 3.14 -9.17
C THR A 45 -3.34 4.55 -9.27
N THR A 46 -3.55 5.21 -8.13
CA THR A 46 -4.07 6.58 -8.08
C THR A 46 -3.09 7.57 -8.73
N ALA A 47 -1.81 7.48 -8.41
CA ALA A 47 -0.78 8.35 -8.99
C ALA A 47 -0.70 8.19 -10.52
N VAL A 48 -0.73 6.95 -11.02
CA VAL A 48 -0.73 6.64 -12.46
C VAL A 48 -1.99 7.18 -13.13
N TYR A 49 -3.17 6.92 -12.56
CA TYR A 49 -4.44 7.41 -13.09
C TYR A 49 -4.46 8.95 -13.21
N LEU A 50 -4.07 9.65 -12.14
CA LEU A 50 -4.03 11.12 -12.14
C LEU A 50 -3.02 11.65 -13.16
N THR A 51 -1.88 10.99 -13.32
CA THR A 51 -0.87 11.37 -14.32
C THR A 51 -1.42 11.22 -15.73
N ILE A 52 -2.02 10.07 -16.05
CA ILE A 52 -2.63 9.81 -17.37
C ILE A 52 -3.77 10.79 -17.63
N ALA A 53 -4.68 11.00 -16.68
CA ALA A 53 -5.79 11.92 -16.81
C ALA A 53 -5.31 13.36 -17.07
N LYS A 54 -4.25 13.81 -16.37
CA LYS A 54 -3.60 15.11 -16.61
C LYS A 54 -3.01 15.21 -18.01
N LEU A 55 -2.32 14.18 -18.49
CA LEU A 55 -1.74 14.13 -19.83
C LEU A 55 -2.83 14.21 -20.91
N ILE A 56 -3.89 13.41 -20.79
CA ILE A 56 -5.02 13.42 -21.72
C ILE A 56 -5.67 14.81 -21.74
N LYS A 57 -5.93 15.41 -20.56
CA LYS A 57 -6.50 16.76 -20.47
C LYS A 57 -5.61 17.81 -21.12
N LYS A 58 -4.28 17.72 -20.92
CA LYS A 58 -3.31 18.64 -21.53
C LYS A 58 -3.30 18.51 -23.06
N THR A 59 -3.36 17.29 -23.59
CA THR A 59 -3.42 17.05 -25.04
C THR A 59 -4.74 17.52 -25.65
N ARG A 60 -5.88 17.34 -24.95
CA ARG A 60 -7.21 17.78 -25.44
C ARG A 60 -7.49 19.27 -25.29
N SER A 61 -6.73 19.97 -24.45
CA SER A 61 -6.82 21.42 -24.25
C SER A 61 -5.87 22.20 -25.18
N LYS A 62 -5.14 21.50 -26.04
CA LYS A 62 -4.32 22.03 -27.12
C LYS A 62 -5.06 21.85 -28.45
#